data_AF-A0AAW4L4Z8-F1
#
_entry.id   AF-A0AAW4L4Z8-F1
#
_cell.length_a   1.000
_cell.length_b   1.000
_cell.length_c   1.000
_cell.angle_alpha   90.00
_cell.angle_beta   90.00
_cell.angle_gamma   90.00
#
_symmetry.space_group_name_H-M   'P 1'
#
loop_
_entity.id
_entity.type
_entity.pdbx_description
1 polymer ?
#
loop_
_entity_poly.entity_id
_entity_poly.type
_entity_poly.pdbx_seq_one_letter_code
_entity_poly.pdbx_strand_id
1 'polypeptide(L)'
;GDVFGNGLLMSDKLQLVAAFNHLHIFIDPNPNPATSFVERKRLFELPRSAWTDYDTSIMSEGGGIFSRSAKSIAISPQMKERFDIQADKLTP
;
A
#
# COMPACT_ATOMS: atom_id res chain seq x y z
N GLY A 1 -5.90 3.51 14.18
CA GLY A 1 -6.78 2.51 13.56
C GLY A 1 -6.03 1.90 12.40
N ASP A 2 -6.12 0.58 12.24
CA ASP A 2 -5.48 -0.09 11.11
C ASP A 2 -6.28 0.20 9.83
N VAL A 3 -5.62 0.78 8.84
CA VAL A 3 -6.25 1.13 7.55
C VAL A 3 -6.71 -0.14 6.83
N PHE A 4 -6.02 -1.27 7.02
CA PHE A 4 -6.42 -2.53 6.40
C PHE A 4 -7.66 -3.19 7.03
N GLY A 5 -8.17 -2.66 8.14
CA GLY A 5 -9.32 -3.19 8.88
C GLY A 5 -10.68 -2.56 8.52
N ASN A 6 -11.56 -2.45 9.54
CA ASN A 6 -13.02 -2.23 9.51
C ASN A 6 -13.66 -1.43 8.35
N GLY A 7 -13.00 -0.42 7.79
CA GLY A 7 -13.53 0.34 6.64
C GLY A 7 -13.26 -0.31 5.28
N LEU A 8 -12.10 -0.94 5.11
CA LEU A 8 -11.64 -1.53 3.84
C LEU A 8 -12.06 -2.99 3.66
N LEU A 9 -12.51 -3.66 4.73
CA LEU A 9 -13.12 -5.00 4.66
C LEU A 9 -14.64 -4.97 4.35
N MET A 10 -15.26 -3.79 4.24
CA MET A 10 -16.68 -3.66 3.91
C MET A 10 -17.00 -3.96 2.43
N SER A 11 -16.00 -3.98 1.54
CA SER A 11 -16.19 -4.33 0.14
C SER A 11 -14.95 -4.96 -0.48
N ASP A 12 -15.16 -6.07 -1.17
CA ASP A 12 -14.19 -6.82 -1.98
C ASP A 12 -13.77 -6.09 -3.27
N LYS A 13 -14.47 -5.01 -3.64
CA LYS A 13 -14.19 -4.20 -4.84
C LYS A 13 -13.31 -3.00 -4.56
N LEU A 14 -13.03 -2.71 -3.29
CA LEU A 14 -12.20 -1.55 -2.93
C LEU A 14 -10.74 -1.80 -3.26
N GLN A 15 -10.19 -0.88 -4.06
CA GLN A 15 -8.78 -0.80 -4.39
C GLN A 15 -8.09 0.17 -3.43
N LEU A 16 -7.21 -0.36 -2.58
CA LEU A 16 -6.34 0.45 -1.75
C LEU A 16 -5.10 0.84 -2.55
N VAL A 17 -5.11 2.06 -3.09
CA VAL A 17 -4.05 2.53 -3.99
C VAL A 17 -2.90 3.18 -3.23
N ALA A 18 -3.22 3.98 -2.21
CA ALA A 18 -2.23 4.57 -1.34
C ALA A 18 -2.79 4.79 0.07
N ALA A 19 -1.94 4.63 1.07
CA ALA A 19 -2.22 4.96 2.45
C ALA A 19 -0.93 5.32 3.18
N PHE A 20 -1.04 6.04 4.29
CA PHE A 20 0.10 6.27 5.17
C PHE A 20 -0.33 6.19 6.63
N ASN A 21 0.60 5.82 7.50
CA ASN A 21 0.43 5.90 8.94
C ASN A 21 1.60 6.68 9.57
N HIS A 22 1.83 6.49 10.86
CA HIS A 22 2.91 7.17 11.58
C HIS A 22 4.31 6.63 11.27
N LEU A 23 4.42 5.43 10.66
CA LEU A 23 5.68 4.75 10.35
C LEU A 23 5.88 4.48 8.85
N HIS A 24 4.82 4.12 8.13
CA HIS A 24 4.89 3.56 6.79
C HIS A 24 3.98 4.30 5.81
N ILE A 25 4.40 4.28 4.55
CA ILE A 25 3.64 4.72 3.39
C ILE A 25 3.44 3.49 2.51
N PHE A 26 2.19 3.10 2.29
CA PHE A 26 1.79 2.01 1.41
C PHE A 26 1.36 2.60 0.08
N ILE A 27 1.91 2.08 -1.03
CA ILE A 27 1.51 2.49 -2.37
C ILE A 27 1.42 1.25 -3.25
N ASP A 28 0.25 1.02 -3.83
CA ASP A 28 -0.02 -0.03 -4.80
C ASP A 28 -0.71 0.63 -6.02
N PRO A 29 -0.01 0.87 -7.14
CA PRO A 29 -0.56 1.61 -8.28
C PRO A 29 -1.82 0.98 -8.88
N ASN A 30 -1.86 -0.35 -9.01
CA ASN A 30 -2.91 -1.10 -9.68
C ASN A 30 -3.25 -2.41 -8.92
N PRO A 31 -3.79 -2.33 -7.70
CA PRO A 31 -4.09 -3.51 -6.89
C PRO A 31 -5.21 -4.34 -7.52
N ASN A 32 -5.09 -5.66 -7.45
CA ASN A 32 -6.18 -6.56 -7.77
C ASN A 32 -7.14 -6.65 -6.56
N PRO A 33 -8.40 -6.19 -6.68
CA PRO A 33 -9.32 -6.10 -5.53
C PRO A 33 -9.50 -7.43 -4.79
N ALA A 34 -9.59 -8.54 -5.53
CA ALA A 34 -9.85 -9.86 -4.96
C ALA A 34 -8.66 -10.40 -4.15
N THR A 35 -7.44 -10.31 -4.69
CA THR A 35 -6.24 -10.79 -3.99
C THR A 35 -5.87 -9.87 -2.83
N SER A 36 -5.92 -8.55 -3.04
CA SER A 36 -5.64 -7.57 -1.99
C SER A 36 -6.67 -7.64 -0.87
N PHE A 37 -7.93 -8.03 -1.13
CA PHE A 37 -8.92 -8.26 -0.06
C PHE A 37 -8.54 -9.44 0.84
N VAL A 38 -8.17 -10.57 0.26
CA VAL A 38 -7.75 -11.77 1.02
C VAL A 38 -6.54 -11.44 1.89
N GLU A 39 -5.56 -10.71 1.35
CA GLU A 39 -4.36 -10.35 2.10
C GLU A 39 -4.64 -9.34 3.22
N ARG A 40 -5.47 -8.33 2.98
CA ARG A 40 -5.91 -7.40 4.03
C ARG A 40 -6.61 -8.13 5.17
N LYS A 41 -7.46 -9.10 4.85
CA LYS A 41 -8.14 -9.92 5.85
C LYS A 41 -7.15 -10.75 6.66
N ARG A 42 -6.18 -11.41 6.00
CA ARG A 42 -5.09 -12.14 6.66
C ARG A 42 -4.29 -11.24 7.60
N LEU A 43 -3.92 -10.05 7.13
CA LEU A 43 -3.14 -9.08 7.89
C LEU A 43 -3.91 -8.54 9.11
N PHE A 44 -5.22 -8.34 8.97
CA PHE A 44 -6.10 -7.91 10.05
C PHE A 44 -6.30 -8.99 11.13
N GLU A 45 -6.37 -10.26 10.73
CA GLU A 45 -6.48 -11.40 11.65
C GLU A 45 -5.15 -11.75 12.34
N LEU A 46 -4.01 -11.30 11.81
CA LEU A 46 -2.68 -11.57 12.34
C LEU A 46 -2.40 -10.73 13.61
N PRO A 47 -2.17 -11.36 14.78
CA PRO A 47 -1.85 -10.62 16.00
C PRO A 47 -0.53 -9.86 15.88
N ARG A 48 -0.51 -8.59 16.28
CA ARG A 48 0.67 -7.69 16.24
C ARG A 48 1.22 -7.46 14.83
N SER A 49 0.38 -7.54 13.80
CA SER A 49 0.79 -7.22 12.44
C SER A 49 1.23 -5.77 12.28
N ALA A 50 2.17 -5.57 11.37
CA ALA A 50 2.62 -4.30 10.86
C ALA A 50 2.34 -4.24 9.35
N TRP A 51 2.37 -3.04 8.77
CA TRP A 51 2.17 -2.89 7.33
C TRP A 51 3.24 -3.62 6.52
N THR A 52 4.44 -3.77 7.08
CA THR A 52 5.54 -4.55 6.50
C THR A 52 5.25 -6.05 6.39
N ASP A 53 4.25 -6.57 7.09
CA ASP A 53 3.84 -7.98 6.99
C ASP A 53 2.89 -8.24 5.82
N TYR A 54 2.47 -7.20 5.09
CA TYR A 54 1.70 -7.32 3.86
C TYR A 54 2.53 -8.02 2.78
N ASP A 55 1.95 -9.02 2.13
CA ASP A 55 2.60 -9.78 1.07
C ASP A 55 2.85 -8.90 -0.16
N THR A 56 4.11 -8.48 -0.34
CA THR A 56 4.53 -7.65 -1.46
C THR A 56 4.55 -8.41 -2.78
N SER A 57 4.47 -9.74 -2.78
CA SER A 57 4.42 -10.54 -4.01
C SER A 57 3.12 -10.38 -4.79
N ILE A 58 2.04 -9.99 -4.10
CA ILE A 58 0.73 -9.71 -4.71
C ILE A 58 0.50 -8.23 -5.02
N MET A 59 1.43 -7.34 -4.64
CA MET A 59 1.36 -5.93 -4.98
C MET A 59 1.59 -5.76 -6.49
N SER A 60 0.96 -4.74 -7.07
CA SER A 60 1.21 -4.44 -8.47
C SER A 60 2.64 -3.94 -8.70
N GLU A 61 3.09 -4.07 -9.94
CA GLU A 61 4.41 -3.62 -10.35
C GLU A 61 4.62 -2.14 -10.02
N GLY A 62 5.78 -1.83 -9.43
CA GLY A 62 6.10 -0.46 -9.00
C GLY A 62 5.42 -0.04 -7.70
N GLY A 63 4.63 -0.90 -7.07
CA GLY A 63 4.13 -0.71 -5.70
C GLY A 63 5.19 -1.04 -4.64
N GLY A 64 4.98 -0.54 -3.43
CA GLY A 64 5.85 -0.82 -2.30
C GLY A 64 5.37 -0.21 -0.99
N ILE A 65 6.06 -0.61 0.08
CA ILE A 65 5.87 -0.09 1.43
C ILE A 65 7.16 0.63 1.81
N PHE A 66 7.03 1.92 2.06
CA PHE A 66 8.15 2.82 2.30
C PHE A 66 8.14 3.31 3.75
N SER A 67 9.32 3.52 4.32
CA SER A 67 9.43 4.17 5.62
C SER A 67 9.12 5.66 5.48
N ARG A 68 8.30 6.20 6.38
CA ARG A 68 8.03 7.63 6.47
C ARG A 68 9.24 8.44 6.93
N SER A 69 10.23 7.79 7.54
CA SER A 69 11.51 8.42 7.92
C SER A 69 12.56 8.40 6.80
N ALA A 70 12.24 7.85 5.63
CA ALA A 70 13.17 7.83 4.50
C ALA A 70 13.48 9.25 4.02
N LYS A 71 14.73 9.51 3.63
CA LYS A 71 15.13 10.82 3.08
C LYS A 71 14.52 11.09 1.70
N SER A 72 14.26 10.04 0.94
CA SER A 72 13.67 10.10 -0.39
C SER A 72 13.09 8.73 -0.75
N ILE A 73 11.96 8.74 -1.44
CA ILE A 73 11.32 7.59 -2.08
C ILE A 73 11.53 7.72 -3.58
N ALA A 74 12.01 6.65 -4.22
CA ALA A 74 12.02 6.54 -5.67
C ALA A 74 10.60 6.27 -6.17
N ILE A 75 10.14 7.05 -7.13
CA ILE A 75 8.80 6.95 -7.70
C ILE A 75 8.89 6.11 -8.97
N SER A 76 8.26 4.94 -8.95
CA SER A 76 8.23 4.04 -10.10
C SER A 76 7.38 4.62 -11.25
N PRO A 77 7.60 4.20 -12.51
CA PRO A 77 6.77 4.63 -13.63
C PRO A 77 5.27 4.40 -13.39
N GLN A 78 4.91 3.30 -12.75
CA GLN A 78 3.52 2.96 -12.42
C GLN A 78 2.92 3.92 -11.38
N MET A 79 3.71 4.33 -10.37
CA MET A 79 3.30 5.36 -9.41
C MET A 79 3.13 6.72 -10.09
N LYS A 80 4.04 7.07 -11.01
CA LYS A 80 3.96 8.30 -11.78
C LYS A 80 2.67 8.38 -12.60
N GLU A 81 2.36 7.31 -13.33
CA GLU A 81 1.15 7.21 -14.12
C GLU A 81 -0.10 7.28 -13.24
N ARG A 82 -0.10 6.60 -12.09
CA ARG A 82 -1.28 6.54 -11.21
C ARG A 82 -1.58 7.85 -10.50
N PHE A 83 -0.56 8.59 -10.08
CA PHE A 83 -0.69 9.82 -9.28
C PHE A 83 -0.38 11.10 -10.06
N ASP A 84 -0.15 11.01 -11.37
CA ASP A 84 0.27 12.12 -12.23
C ASP A 84 1.53 12.85 -11.70
N ILE A 85 2.53 12.07 -11.29
CA ILE A 85 3.79 12.58 -10.73
C ILE A 85 4.87 12.58 -11.82
N GLN A 86 5.50 13.73 -12.05
CA GLN A 86 6.61 13.84 -13.02
C GLN A 86 7.98 13.52 -12.40
N ALA A 87 8.15 13.79 -11.09
CA ALA A 87 9.41 13.62 -10.38
C ALA A 87 9.81 12.14 -10.19
N ASP A 88 11.08 11.81 -10.39
CA ASP A 88 11.63 10.46 -10.14
C ASP A 88 11.80 10.13 -8.64
N LYS A 89 11.86 11.17 -7.80
CA LYS A 89 12.13 11.06 -6.37
C LYS A 89 11.35 12.12 -5.61
N LEU A 90 10.71 11.72 -4.51
CA LEU A 90 10.01 12.63 -3.60
C LEU A 90 10.45 12.40 -2.16
N THR A 91 10.34 13.42 -1.33
CA THR A 91 10.48 13.30 0.12
C THR A 91 9.13 12.86 0.70
N PRO A 92 9.10 11.83 1.57
CA PRO A 92 7.87 11.32 2.19
C PRO A 92 7.20 12.27 3.19
#